data_AF-A0AAV4XIM3-F1
#
_entry.id   AF-A0AAV4XIM3-F1
#
_cell.length_a   1.000
_cell.length_b   1.000
_cell.length_c   1.000
_cell.angle_alpha   90.00
_cell.angle_beta   90.00
_cell.angle_gamma   90.00
#
_symmetry.space_group_name_H-M   'P 1'
#
loop_
_entity.id
_entity.type
_entity.pdbx_description
1 polymer ?
#
loop_
_entity_poly.entity_id
_entity_poly.type
_entity_poly.pdbx_seq_one_letter_code
_entity_poly.pdbx_strand_id
1 'polypeptide(L)' 'CQCGENEDCSFEGEEKKKICSCKPGYLKDGGICTLCQCGDNEDCSFEGGEKICSCKPGYVKDGGTCK' A
#
# COMPACT_ATOMS: atom_id res chain seq x y z
N CYS A 1 0.63 -19.17 -9.73
CA CYS A 1 -0.41 -18.17 -9.48
C CYS A 1 -0.09 -16.94 -10.32
N GLN A 2 -0.97 -16.51 -11.23
CA GLN A 2 -0.73 -15.31 -12.06
C GLN A 2 -1.43 -14.09 -11.44
N CYS A 3 -0.69 -13.24 -10.76
CA CYS A 3 -1.12 -11.89 -10.38
C CYS A 3 -0.39 -10.87 -11.28
N GLY A 4 -0.86 -9.63 -11.29
CA GLY A 4 -0.27 -8.51 -12.03
C GLY A 4 1.09 -8.09 -11.50
N GLU A 5 1.65 -7.06 -12.12
CA GLU A 5 2.94 -6.51 -11.72
C GLU A 5 2.86 -5.88 -10.31
N ASN A 6 3.89 -6.11 -9.49
CA ASN A 6 3.96 -5.67 -8.10
C ASN A 6 2.82 -6.18 -7.19
N GLU A 7 2.21 -7.30 -7.57
CA GLU A 7 1.28 -8.05 -6.72
C GLU A 7 1.97 -9.28 -6.10
N ASP A 8 1.62 -9.58 -4.86
CA ASP A 8 1.83 -10.85 -4.20
C ASP A 8 0.61 -11.74 -4.37
N CYS A 9 0.86 -13.04 -4.46
CA CYS A 9 -0.19 -14.05 -4.52
C CYS A 9 -0.24 -14.90 -3.27
N SER A 10 -1.42 -14.97 -2.67
CA SER A 10 -1.71 -15.80 -1.50
C SER A 10 -2.94 -16.67 -1.76
N PHE A 11 -3.07 -17.76 -1.02
CA PHE A 11 -4.28 -18.60 -1.02
C PHE A 11 -4.89 -18.57 0.37
N GLU A 12 -6.16 -18.19 0.49
CA GLU A 12 -6.87 -18.14 1.76
C GLU A 12 -8.11 -19.06 1.77
N GLY A 13 -8.45 -19.53 2.98
CA GLY A 13 -9.59 -20.42 3.25
C GLY A 13 -9.38 -21.89 2.85
N GLU A 14 -10.33 -22.73 3.26
CA GLU A 14 -10.32 -24.18 2.98
C GLU A 14 -10.38 -24.49 1.47
N GLU A 15 -11.06 -23.64 0.71
CA GLU A 15 -11.17 -23.75 -0.75
C GLU A 15 -9.94 -23.24 -1.52
N LYS A 16 -8.89 -22.76 -0.82
CA LYS A 16 -7.68 -22.16 -1.41
C LYS A 16 -8.03 -21.07 -2.44
N LYS A 17 -8.85 -20.09 -2.05
CA LYS A 17 -9.16 -18.96 -2.93
C LYS A 17 -7.90 -18.15 -3.16
N LYS A 18 -7.59 -17.94 -4.44
CA LYS A 18 -6.48 -17.10 -4.87
C LYS A 18 -6.79 -15.64 -4.54
N ILE A 19 -5.92 -15.00 -3.77
CA ILE A 19 -5.91 -13.59 -3.44
C ILE A 19 -4.68 -12.95 -4.10
N CYS A 20 -4.89 -11.88 -4.86
CA CYS A 20 -3.81 -11.01 -5.35
C CYS A 20 -3.88 -9.70 -4.57
N SER A 21 -2.78 -9.34 -3.91
CA SER A 21 -2.66 -8.11 -3.13
C SER A 21 -1.40 -7.39 -3.56
N CYS A 22 -1.37 -6.05 -3.51
CA CYS A 22 -0.14 -5.33 -3.79
C CYS A 22 0.97 -5.72 -2.81
N LYS A 23 2.20 -5.79 -3.30
CA LYS A 23 3.40 -6.03 -2.48
C LYS A 23 3.51 -4.99 -1.37
N PRO A 24 4.20 -5.28 -0.26
CA PRO A 24 4.49 -4.29 0.77
C PRO A 24 5.12 -3.02 0.17
N GLY A 25 4.55 -1.86 0.51
CA GLY A 25 4.97 -0.57 -0.06
C GLY A 25 4.35 -0.23 -1.41
N TYR A 26 3.47 -1.06 -1.96
CA TYR A 26 2.66 -0.78 -3.14
C TYR A 26 1.19 -0.72 -2.74
N LEU A 27 0.44 0.20 -3.35
CA LEU A 27 -1.00 0.30 -3.17
C LEU A 27 -1.69 0.35 -4.54
N LYS A 28 -2.96 -0.06 -4.54
CA LYS A 28 -3.75 -0.12 -5.76
C LYS A 28 -4.20 1.28 -6.14
N ASP A 29 -3.71 1.75 -7.28
CA ASP A 29 -4.07 3.02 -7.90
C ASP A 29 -4.58 2.75 -9.31
N GLY A 30 -5.81 3.15 -9.62
CA GLY A 30 -6.40 2.95 -10.95
C GLY A 30 -6.46 1.48 -11.44
N GLY A 31 -6.32 0.49 -10.56
CA GLY A 31 -6.31 -0.93 -10.91
C GLY A 31 -4.92 -1.56 -11.06
N ILE A 32 -3.85 -0.79 -10.94
CA ILE A 32 -2.46 -1.25 -10.92
C ILE A 32 -1.84 -1.04 -9.53
N CYS A 33 -0.84 -1.84 -9.17
CA CYS A 33 -0.10 -1.64 -7.93
C CYS A 33 1.04 -0.64 -8.16
N THR A 34 0.87 0.55 -7.60
CA THR A 34 1.80 1.67 -7.72
C THR A 34 2.59 1.84 -6.42
N LEU A 35 3.88 2.16 -6.55
CA LEU A 35 4.77 2.35 -5.41
C LEU A 35 4.27 3.51 -4.53
N CYS A 36 4.05 3.21 -3.25
CA CYS A 36 3.53 4.13 -2.26
C CYS A 36 4.50 4.21 -1.06
N GLN A 37 5.53 5.07 -1.20
CA GLN A 37 6.52 5.33 -0.16
C GLN A 37 6.44 6.79 0.29
N CYS A 38 6.22 7.00 1.60
CA CYS A 38 6.10 8.30 2.25
C CYS A 38 7.24 8.56 3.22
N GLY A 39 7.53 7.58 4.08
CA GLY A 39 8.60 7.63 5.07
C GLY A 39 8.26 6.76 6.28
N ASP A 40 9.13 6.78 7.29
CA ASP A 40 8.88 6.09 8.56
C ASP A 40 7.70 6.72 9.30
N ASN A 41 6.83 5.87 9.85
CA ASN A 41 5.62 6.26 10.57
C ASN A 41 4.62 7.09 9.74
N GLU A 42 4.69 6.99 8.42
CA GLU A 42 3.71 7.54 7.50
C GLU A 42 2.85 6.42 6.92
N ASP A 43 1.55 6.68 6.85
CA ASP A 43 0.63 5.97 5.99
C ASP A 43 0.66 6.59 4.60
N CYS A 44 0.60 5.71 3.60
CA CYS A 44 0.52 6.10 2.21
C CYS A 44 -0.87 5.72 1.69
N SER A 45 -1.44 6.56 0.83
CA SER A 45 -2.72 6.33 0.18
C SER A 45 -2.74 7.00 -1.19
N PHE A 46 -3.67 6.61 -2.06
CA PHE A 46 -3.90 7.28 -3.33
C PHE A 46 -5.29 7.88 -3.33
N GLU A 47 -5.40 9.16 -3.66
CA GLU A 47 -6.67 9.87 -3.82
C GLU A 47 -6.67 10.56 -5.18
N GLY A 48 -7.61 10.18 -6.06
CA GLY A 48 -7.67 10.74 -7.42
C GLY A 48 -6.44 10.45 -8.31
N GLY A 49 -5.64 9.43 -7.99
CA GLY A 49 -4.36 9.16 -8.67
C GLY A 49 -3.16 9.92 -8.10
N GLU A 50 -3.38 10.76 -7.08
CA GLU A 50 -2.31 11.45 -6.37
C GLU A 50 -1.91 10.67 -5.12
N LYS A 51 -0.59 10.50 -4.93
CA LYS A 51 -0.03 9.87 -3.74
C LYS A 51 -0.14 10.83 -2.55
N ILE A 52 -0.89 10.43 -1.54
CA ILE A 52 -1.04 11.13 -0.27
C ILE A 52 -0.21 10.42 0.81
N CYS A 53 0.52 11.22 1.57
CA CYS A 53 1.32 10.79 2.71
C CYS A 53 0.81 11.48 3.97
N SER A 54 0.43 10.68 4.97
CA SER A 54 -0.07 11.18 6.25
C SER A 54 0.62 10.47 7.41
N CYS A 55 0.86 11.17 8.52
CA CYS A 55 1.38 10.53 9.72
C CYS A 55 0.40 9.47 10.24
N LYS A 56 0.96 8.32 10.67
CA LYS A 56 0.18 7.28 11.35
C LYS A 56 -0.50 7.86 12.59
N PRO A 57 -1.64 7.30 13.01
CA PRO A 57 -2.30 7.71 14.25
C PRO A 57 -1.31 7.70 15.43
N GLY A 58 -1.17 8.83 16.11
CA GLY A 58 -0.24 9.01 17.24
C GLY A 58 1.10 9.65 16.89
N TYR A 59 1.40 9.86 15.60
CA TYR A 59 2.60 10.59 15.16
C TYR A 59 2.22 11.99 14.68
N VAL A 60 3.07 12.97 14.97
CA VAL A 60 2.89 14.36 14.57
C VAL A 60 3.92 14.71 13.50
N LYS A 61 3.50 15.47 12.49
CA LYS A 61 4.40 15.97 11.45
C LYS A 61 5.29 17.04 12.04
N ASP A 62 6.56 16.73 12.25
CA ASP A 62 7.60 17.64 12.75
C ASP A 62 8.71 17.76 11.70
N GLY A 63 8.83 18.94 11.09
CA GLY A 63 9.90 19.22 10.12
C GLY A 63 9.89 18.37 8.85
N GLY A 64 8.76 17.74 8.50
CA GLY A 64 8.64 16.88 7.32
C GLY A 64 8.78 15.39 7.58
N THR A 65 8.93 14.98 8.84
CA THR A 65 8.92 13.57 9.27
C THR A 65 7.87 13.38 10.35
N CYS A 66 7.27 12.19 10.42
CA CYS A 66 6.32 11.84 11.47
C CYS A 66 7.07 11.31 12.70
N LYS A 67 6.88 11.98 13.84
CA LYS A 67 7.54 11.70 15.13
C LYS A 67 6.55 11.48 16.25
#